data_AF-Q95KT0-F1
#
_entry.id   AF-Q95KT0-F1
#
_cell.length_a   1.000
_cell.length_b   1.000
_cell.length_c   1.000
_cell.angle_alpha   90.00
_cell.angle_beta   90.00
_cell.angle_gamma   90.00
#
_symmetry.space_group_name_H-M   'P 1'
#
loop_
_entity.id
_entity.type
_entity.pdbx_description
1 polymer ?
#
loop_
_entity_poly.entity_id
_entity_poly.type
_entity_poly.pdbx_seq_one_letter_code
_entity_poly.pdbx_strand_id
1 'polypeptide(L)'
;CSEEMEEKAVLLLEKEMANHPLLRESWKTAQKAWEQKRPGLILPPGFRSQHGIAIMVYTNSSNTLYRELNQAVRTGGGSWESYMNHFPFKALHFYLTRALQLLRGGGGCSRKPGQVVFRGVGTIHFEPKSVGDSIRLGQFTSSSLDETVARGFGNATFFSLRTCFGAPIQALSVFPKEHE
;
A
#
# COMPACT_ATOMS: atom_id res chain seq x y z
N CYS A 1 -1.10 3.78 -18.99
CA CYS A 1 -2.21 2.83 -19.21
C CYS A 1 -3.22 2.82 -18.05
N SER A 2 -3.45 3.93 -17.33
CA SER A 2 -4.35 3.90 -16.17
C SER A 2 -5.78 3.52 -16.55
N GLU A 3 -6.33 4.11 -17.61
CA GLU A 3 -7.69 3.84 -18.08
C GLU A 3 -7.86 2.38 -18.54
N GLU A 4 -6.91 1.88 -19.34
CA GLU A 4 -6.90 0.49 -19.78
C GLU A 4 -6.79 -0.50 -18.60
N MET A 5 -5.97 -0.17 -17.60
CA MET A 5 -5.82 -1.03 -16.43
C MET A 5 -7.06 -1.01 -15.52
N GLU A 6 -7.81 0.09 -15.47
CA GLU A 6 -9.11 0.13 -14.76
C GLU A 6 -10.11 -0.89 -15.31
N GLU A 7 -10.09 -1.13 -16.61
CA GLU A 7 -10.94 -2.14 -17.26
C GLU A 7 -10.39 -3.55 -17.05
N LYS A 8 -9.10 -3.76 -17.33
CA LYS A 8 -8.46 -5.07 -17.25
C LYS A 8 -8.33 -5.60 -15.83
N ALA A 9 -8.17 -4.72 -14.83
CA ALA A 9 -7.98 -5.11 -13.44
C ALA A 9 -9.20 -5.79 -12.83
N VAL A 10 -10.40 -5.63 -13.40
CA VAL A 10 -11.61 -6.34 -12.94
C VAL A 10 -11.44 -7.85 -13.10
N LEU A 11 -11.20 -8.30 -14.34
CA LEU A 11 -11.02 -9.72 -14.64
C LEU A 11 -9.77 -10.31 -13.98
N LEU A 12 -8.70 -9.51 -13.90
CA LEU A 12 -7.48 -9.92 -13.20
C LEU A 12 -7.75 -10.16 -11.71
N LEU A 13 -8.47 -9.25 -11.04
CA LEU A 13 -8.79 -9.41 -9.62
C LEU A 13 -9.69 -10.63 -9.36
N GLU A 14 -10.67 -10.89 -10.23
CA GLU A 14 -11.49 -12.10 -10.14
C GLU A 14 -10.63 -13.37 -10.21
N LYS A 15 -9.69 -13.41 -11.16
CA LYS A 15 -8.74 -14.51 -11.29
C LYS A 15 -7.80 -14.63 -10.08
N GLU A 16 -7.33 -13.51 -9.54
CA GLU A 16 -6.48 -13.50 -8.34
C GLU A 16 -7.23 -14.04 -7.12
N MET A 17 -8.47 -13.59 -6.89
CA MET A 17 -9.32 -14.09 -5.82
C MET A 17 -9.71 -15.57 -6.00
N ALA A 18 -9.87 -16.05 -7.24
CA ALA A 18 -10.13 -17.46 -7.50
C ALA A 18 -8.94 -18.35 -7.10
N ASN A 19 -7.71 -17.85 -7.26
CA ASN A 19 -6.47 -18.60 -7.01
C ASN A 19 -5.82 -18.32 -5.65
N HIS A 20 -6.30 -17.32 -4.91
CA HIS A 20 -5.74 -16.91 -3.62
C HIS A 20 -6.85 -16.76 -2.56
N PRO A 21 -7.10 -17.80 -1.73
CA PRO A 21 -8.21 -17.80 -0.77
C PRO A 21 -8.16 -16.65 0.24
N LEU A 22 -6.97 -16.31 0.75
CA LEU A 22 -6.81 -15.24 1.74
C LEU A 22 -7.11 -13.87 1.12
N LEU A 23 -6.69 -13.63 -0.14
CA LEU A 23 -7.08 -12.44 -0.88
C LEU A 23 -8.59 -12.35 -1.03
N ARG A 24 -9.24 -13.44 -1.45
CA ARG A 24 -10.70 -13.48 -1.62
C ARG A 24 -11.45 -13.15 -0.34
N GLU A 25 -11.05 -13.73 0.78
CA GLU A 25 -11.67 -13.49 2.09
C GLU A 25 -11.42 -12.07 2.59
N SER A 26 -10.18 -11.59 2.47
CA SER A 26 -9.80 -10.23 2.83
C SER A 26 -10.56 -9.19 2.00
N TRP A 27 -10.67 -9.41 0.69
CA TRP A 27 -11.37 -8.51 -0.23
C TRP A 27 -12.87 -8.46 0.08
N LYS A 28 -13.53 -9.62 0.27
CA LYS A 28 -14.95 -9.66 0.65
C LYS A 28 -15.22 -8.97 1.98
N THR A 29 -14.33 -9.12 2.96
CA THR A 29 -14.44 -8.46 4.26
C THR A 29 -14.27 -6.94 4.12
N ALA A 30 -13.24 -6.52 3.40
CA ALA A 30 -12.96 -5.12 3.12
C ALA A 30 -14.09 -4.46 2.31
N GLN A 31 -14.73 -5.18 1.38
CA GLN A 31 -15.88 -4.69 0.62
C GLN A 31 -17.06 -4.32 1.53
N LYS A 32 -17.41 -5.19 2.48
CA LYS A 32 -18.47 -4.90 3.47
C LYS A 32 -18.13 -3.69 4.35
N ALA A 33 -16.89 -3.61 4.81
CA ALA A 33 -16.41 -2.48 5.61
C ALA A 33 -16.42 -1.17 4.79
N TRP A 34 -16.07 -1.24 3.50
CA TRP A 34 -16.09 -0.12 2.57
C TRP A 34 -17.50 0.43 2.39
N GLU A 35 -18.50 -0.43 2.18
CA GLU A 35 -19.90 -0.02 2.01
C GLU A 35 -20.42 0.79 3.21
N GLN A 36 -20.00 0.42 4.42
CA GLN A 36 -20.35 1.14 5.65
C GLN A 36 -19.60 2.46 5.79
N LYS A 37 -18.31 2.50 5.43
CA LYS A 37 -17.44 3.67 5.63
C LYS A 37 -17.61 4.74 4.54
N ARG A 38 -17.86 4.32 3.29
CA ARG A 38 -17.87 5.17 2.08
C ARG A 38 -18.79 6.39 2.17
N PRO A 39 -20.03 6.32 2.71
CA PRO A 39 -20.91 7.49 2.78
C PRO A 39 -20.34 8.68 3.56
N GLY A 40 -19.43 8.43 4.51
CA GLY A 40 -18.80 9.46 5.33
C GLY A 40 -17.49 10.03 4.77
N LEU A 41 -17.07 9.63 3.56
CA LEU A 41 -15.76 9.97 3.00
C LEU A 41 -15.89 10.96 1.83
N ILE A 42 -15.01 11.96 1.84
CA ILE A 42 -14.78 12.85 0.70
C ILE A 42 -13.58 12.29 -0.08
N LEU A 43 -13.82 11.86 -1.32
CA LEU A 43 -12.84 11.17 -2.14
C LEU A 43 -12.51 12.01 -3.40
N PRO A 44 -11.26 11.96 -3.90
CA PRO A 44 -10.87 12.72 -5.07
C PRO A 44 -11.56 12.21 -6.35
N PRO A 45 -11.65 13.05 -7.40
CA PRO A 45 -12.20 12.62 -8.69
C PRO A 45 -11.50 11.37 -9.23
N GLY A 46 -12.29 10.44 -9.78
CA GLY A 46 -11.79 9.17 -10.30
C GLY A 46 -11.49 8.10 -9.23
N PHE A 47 -11.67 8.39 -7.94
CA PHE A 47 -11.53 7.38 -6.89
C PHE A 47 -12.74 6.44 -6.85
N ARG A 48 -12.53 5.17 -7.21
CA ARG A 48 -13.53 4.10 -7.25
C ARG A 48 -13.49 3.23 -6.00
N SER A 49 -14.53 2.42 -5.79
CA SER A 49 -14.63 1.53 -4.62
C SER A 49 -13.45 0.56 -4.50
N GLN A 50 -12.97 0.02 -5.62
CA GLN A 50 -11.83 -0.90 -5.66
C GLN A 50 -10.55 -0.28 -5.05
N HIS A 51 -10.35 1.03 -5.21
CA HIS A 51 -9.23 1.76 -4.60
C HIS A 51 -9.32 1.78 -3.08
N GLY A 52 -10.51 2.08 -2.55
CA GLY A 52 -10.76 2.09 -1.11
C GLY A 52 -10.64 0.71 -0.49
N ILE A 53 -11.21 -0.29 -1.15
CA ILE A 53 -11.13 -1.70 -0.74
C ILE A 53 -9.67 -2.18 -0.74
N ALA A 54 -8.88 -1.85 -1.76
CA ALA A 54 -7.46 -2.22 -1.81
C ALA A 54 -6.65 -1.63 -0.64
N ILE A 55 -6.94 -0.39 -0.22
CA ILE A 55 -6.33 0.22 0.97
C ILE A 55 -6.76 -0.52 2.25
N MET A 56 -8.05 -0.83 2.40
CA MET A 56 -8.55 -1.60 3.55
C MET A 56 -7.92 -2.99 3.62
N VAL A 57 -7.73 -3.65 2.47
CA VAL A 57 -7.02 -4.93 2.38
C VAL A 57 -5.55 -4.79 2.80
N TYR A 58 -4.86 -3.74 2.35
CA TYR A 58 -3.44 -3.52 2.68
C TYR A 58 -3.21 -3.19 4.16
N THR A 59 -4.10 -2.41 4.75
CA THR A 59 -3.99 -1.95 6.15
C THR A 59 -4.51 -2.99 7.15
N ASN A 60 -5.12 -4.08 6.70
CA ASN A 60 -5.59 -5.12 7.61
C ASN A 60 -4.44 -6.03 8.08
N SER A 61 -3.75 -5.59 9.12
CA SER A 61 -2.70 -6.36 9.81
C SER A 61 -3.21 -7.57 10.61
N SER A 62 -4.52 -7.83 10.67
CA SER A 62 -5.08 -9.05 11.29
C SER A 62 -4.78 -10.32 10.49
N ASN A 63 -4.27 -10.17 9.26
CA ASN A 63 -3.81 -11.28 8.44
C ASN A 63 -2.47 -10.95 7.74
N THR A 64 -1.93 -11.92 7.01
CA THR A 64 -0.59 -11.83 6.41
C THR A 64 -0.57 -11.25 5.00
N LEU A 65 -1.70 -10.88 4.42
CA LEU A 65 -1.80 -10.56 2.99
C LEU A 65 -0.97 -9.34 2.59
N TYR A 66 -0.91 -8.30 3.44
CA TYR A 66 -0.04 -7.14 3.20
C TYR A 66 1.45 -7.53 3.18
N ARG A 67 1.85 -8.53 3.98
CA ARG A 67 3.22 -9.07 3.99
C ARG A 67 3.49 -9.86 2.71
N GLU A 68 2.54 -10.68 2.28
CA GLU A 68 2.64 -11.44 1.02
C GLU A 68 2.73 -10.52 -0.20
N LEU A 69 1.88 -9.48 -0.26
CA LEU A 69 1.95 -8.47 -1.30
C LEU A 69 3.32 -7.79 -1.32
N ASN A 70 3.77 -7.29 -0.17
CA ASN A 70 5.08 -6.62 -0.07
C ASN A 70 6.24 -7.55 -0.45
N GLN A 71 6.18 -8.83 -0.08
CA GLN A 71 7.16 -9.84 -0.49
C GLN A 71 7.14 -10.04 -2.00
N ALA A 72 5.96 -10.25 -2.59
CA ALA A 72 5.80 -10.45 -4.02
C ALA A 72 6.28 -9.24 -4.83
N VAL A 73 6.01 -8.01 -4.35
CA VAL A 73 6.49 -6.79 -5.03
C VAL A 73 8.01 -6.67 -4.93
N ARG A 74 8.61 -7.07 -3.80
CA ARG A 74 10.06 -7.03 -3.61
C ARG A 74 10.80 -7.97 -4.56
N THR A 75 10.23 -9.14 -4.88
CA THR A 75 10.92 -10.20 -5.65
C THR A 75 10.37 -10.40 -7.06
N GLY A 76 9.16 -9.93 -7.36
CA GLY A 76 8.42 -10.26 -8.59
C GLY A 76 8.80 -9.44 -9.82
N GLY A 77 9.72 -8.47 -9.70
CA GLY A 77 10.14 -7.58 -10.78
C GLY A 77 11.41 -7.99 -11.52
N GLY A 78 11.91 -9.22 -11.33
CA GLY A 78 13.21 -9.65 -11.90
C GLY A 78 13.24 -9.81 -13.42
N SER A 79 12.12 -10.20 -14.05
CA SER A 79 11.97 -10.29 -15.50
C SER A 79 10.49 -10.22 -15.89
N TRP A 80 10.20 -9.93 -17.16
CA TRP A 80 8.84 -9.95 -17.71
C TRP A 80 8.17 -11.31 -17.51
N GLU A 81 8.86 -12.40 -17.86
CA GLU A 81 8.36 -13.77 -17.71
C GLU A 81 8.07 -14.11 -16.25
N SER A 82 8.98 -13.74 -15.34
CA SER A 82 8.79 -13.97 -13.90
C SER A 82 7.57 -13.21 -13.38
N TYR A 83 7.41 -11.95 -13.76
CA TYR A 83 6.24 -11.15 -13.40
C TYR A 83 4.94 -11.77 -13.94
N MET A 84 4.93 -12.15 -15.22
CA MET A 84 3.73 -12.70 -15.86
C MET A 84 3.31 -14.02 -15.22
N ASN A 85 4.27 -14.92 -14.94
CA ASN A 85 3.99 -16.26 -14.47
C ASN A 85 3.86 -16.38 -12.94
N HIS A 86 4.57 -15.57 -12.16
CA HIS A 86 4.69 -15.78 -10.71
C HIS A 86 4.14 -14.65 -9.84
N PHE A 87 3.92 -13.44 -10.37
CA PHE A 87 3.38 -12.35 -9.56
C PHE A 87 1.86 -12.49 -9.39
N PRO A 88 1.33 -12.74 -8.17
CA PRO A 88 -0.06 -13.16 -7.98
C PRO A 88 -1.02 -12.00 -7.67
N PHE A 89 -0.53 -10.75 -7.64
CA PHE A 89 -1.28 -9.59 -7.16
C PHE A 89 -1.30 -8.43 -8.17
N LYS A 90 -1.41 -8.70 -9.47
CA LYS A 90 -1.37 -7.70 -10.54
C LYS A 90 -2.47 -6.63 -10.36
N ALA A 91 -3.71 -7.05 -10.14
CA ALA A 91 -4.84 -6.14 -9.96
C ALA A 91 -4.83 -5.48 -8.58
N LEU A 92 -4.57 -6.23 -7.51
CA LEU A 92 -4.46 -5.65 -6.17
C LEU A 92 -3.35 -4.58 -6.11
N HIS A 93 -2.18 -4.86 -6.67
CA HIS A 93 -1.08 -3.90 -6.78
C HIS A 93 -1.48 -2.67 -7.58
N PHE A 94 -2.17 -2.85 -8.72
CA PHE A 94 -2.67 -1.74 -9.53
C PHE A 94 -3.64 -0.85 -8.75
N TYR A 95 -4.68 -1.43 -8.15
CA TYR A 95 -5.69 -0.65 -7.43
C TYR A 95 -5.08 0.09 -6.23
N LEU A 96 -4.18 -0.54 -5.47
CA LEU A 96 -3.50 0.11 -4.36
C LEU A 96 -2.60 1.26 -4.85
N THR A 97 -1.82 1.02 -5.90
CA THR A 97 -0.98 2.07 -6.52
C THR A 97 -1.82 3.25 -6.97
N ARG A 98 -2.92 2.97 -7.67
CA ARG A 98 -3.80 4.01 -8.23
C ARG A 98 -4.51 4.78 -7.12
N ALA A 99 -4.95 4.11 -6.07
CA ALA A 99 -5.55 4.73 -4.89
C ALA A 99 -4.61 5.78 -4.28
N LEU A 100 -3.35 5.40 -4.01
CA LEU A 100 -2.36 6.30 -3.43
C LEU A 100 -2.03 7.48 -4.36
N GLN A 101 -1.95 7.25 -5.67
CA GLN A 101 -1.76 8.33 -6.66
C GLN A 101 -2.91 9.34 -6.66
N LEU A 102 -4.16 8.86 -6.60
CA LEU A 102 -5.35 9.72 -6.58
C LEU A 102 -5.45 10.52 -5.28
N LEU A 103 -5.16 9.89 -4.13
CA LEU A 103 -5.17 10.56 -2.82
C LEU A 103 -4.08 11.62 -2.68
N ARG A 104 -2.89 11.34 -3.20
CA ARG A 104 -1.80 12.33 -3.25
C ARG A 104 -2.16 13.51 -4.16
N GLY A 105 -2.85 13.24 -5.27
CA GLY A 105 -3.13 14.21 -6.31
C GLY A 105 -1.91 14.59 -7.16
N GLY A 106 -2.05 15.61 -8.00
CA GLY A 106 -1.02 16.06 -8.96
C GLY A 106 0.10 16.92 -8.37
N GLY A 107 0.15 17.09 -7.05
CA GLY A 107 1.18 17.85 -6.37
C GLY A 107 2.50 17.08 -6.35
N GLY A 108 3.37 17.33 -7.33
CA GLY A 108 4.75 16.84 -7.32
C GLY A 108 5.51 17.23 -6.03
N CYS A 109 6.73 16.72 -5.86
CA CYS A 109 7.60 17.08 -4.73
C CYS A 109 8.06 18.55 -4.74
N SER A 110 7.70 19.32 -5.77
CA SER A 110 8.25 20.64 -6.06
C SER A 110 7.59 21.80 -5.30
N ARG A 111 6.49 21.56 -4.57
CA ARG A 111 5.65 22.65 -4.02
C ARG A 111 5.50 22.70 -2.50
N LYS A 112 5.84 21.64 -1.76
CA LYS A 112 5.71 21.61 -0.30
C LYS A 112 6.83 20.80 0.34
N PRO A 113 7.30 21.17 1.55
CA PRO A 113 8.18 20.29 2.31
C PRO A 113 7.45 18.97 2.52
N GLY A 114 8.10 17.86 2.16
CA GLY A 114 7.53 16.53 2.32
C GLY A 114 7.12 16.26 3.77
N GLN A 115 6.15 15.36 3.93
CA GLN A 115 5.62 14.96 5.22
C GLN A 115 6.66 14.11 5.96
N VAL A 116 6.89 14.40 7.23
CA VAL A 116 7.73 13.57 8.10
C VAL A 116 6.88 12.41 8.60
N VAL A 117 7.39 11.19 8.40
CA VAL A 117 6.74 9.94 8.79
C VAL A 117 7.78 8.98 9.35
N PHE A 118 7.31 8.04 10.17
CA PHE A 118 8.15 7.13 10.92
C PHE A 118 7.82 5.69 10.61
N ARG A 119 8.83 4.83 10.61
CA ARG A 119 8.65 3.39 10.41
C ARG A 119 9.60 2.60 11.30
N GLY A 120 9.03 1.82 12.22
CA GLY A 120 9.76 0.79 12.95
C GLY A 120 9.83 -0.52 12.17
N VAL A 121 10.95 -1.21 12.28
CA VAL A 121 11.15 -2.58 11.81
C VAL A 121 11.70 -3.40 12.97
N GLY A 122 11.01 -4.48 13.33
CA GLY A 122 11.35 -5.28 14.51
C GLY A 122 12.45 -6.34 14.31
N THR A 123 12.74 -6.77 13.09
CA THR A 123 13.60 -7.94 12.86
C THR A 123 14.81 -7.73 11.96
N ILE A 124 14.82 -6.68 11.14
CA ILE A 124 15.87 -6.44 10.14
C ILE A 124 16.68 -5.20 10.54
N HIS A 125 18.01 -5.35 10.57
CA HIS A 125 18.96 -4.26 10.70
C HIS A 125 19.41 -3.82 9.30
N PHE A 126 18.90 -2.68 8.83
CA PHE A 126 19.33 -2.09 7.56
C PHE A 126 20.57 -1.25 7.78
N GLU A 127 21.58 -1.46 6.95
CA GLU A 127 22.82 -0.69 6.96
C GLU A 127 23.09 -0.16 5.54
N PRO A 128 23.08 1.16 5.33
CA PRO A 128 23.53 1.74 4.06
C PRO A 128 25.04 1.54 3.90
N LYS A 129 25.54 1.44 2.67
CA LYS A 129 26.99 1.31 2.45
C LYS A 129 27.72 2.58 2.88
N SER A 130 27.11 3.74 2.62
CA SER A 130 27.61 5.06 2.98
C SER A 130 26.48 6.03 3.31
N VAL A 131 26.79 7.05 4.10
CA VAL A 131 25.90 8.20 4.29
C VAL A 131 25.72 8.93 2.96
N GLY A 132 24.47 9.20 2.59
CA GLY A 132 24.12 9.83 1.31
C GLY A 132 23.71 8.85 0.20
N ASP A 133 23.79 7.54 0.45
CA ASP A 133 23.33 6.53 -0.50
C ASP A 133 21.84 6.67 -0.82
N SER A 134 21.52 6.47 -2.10
CA SER A 134 20.13 6.38 -2.55
C SER A 134 19.56 5.00 -2.25
N ILE A 135 18.52 4.97 -1.42
CA ILE A 135 17.83 3.74 -1.03
C ILE A 135 16.46 3.69 -1.69
N ARG A 136 16.10 2.54 -2.25
CA ARG A 136 14.75 2.26 -2.76
C ARG A 136 14.21 1.01 -2.10
N LEU A 137 13.09 1.14 -1.39
CA LEU A 137 12.44 0.00 -0.71
C LEU A 137 11.72 -0.94 -1.69
N GLY A 138 11.29 -0.43 -2.84
CA GLY A 138 10.68 -1.19 -3.94
C GLY A 138 9.23 -1.62 -3.70
N GLN A 139 8.92 -2.03 -2.49
CA GLN A 139 7.57 -2.38 -2.01
C GLN A 139 6.78 -1.16 -1.50
N PHE A 140 5.48 -1.35 -1.28
CA PHE A 140 4.72 -0.43 -0.43
C PHE A 140 5.29 -0.42 0.99
N THR A 141 5.31 0.76 1.57
CA THR A 141 5.97 1.01 2.86
C THR A 141 5.02 1.80 3.75
N SER A 142 4.27 1.11 4.60
CA SER A 142 3.53 1.77 5.68
C SER A 142 4.48 2.53 6.61
N SER A 143 4.03 3.69 7.04
CA SER A 143 4.69 4.59 7.97
C SER A 143 3.62 5.34 8.75
N SER A 144 3.93 5.77 9.96
CA SER A 144 3.01 6.53 10.80
C SER A 144 3.43 7.99 10.90
N LEU A 145 2.46 8.88 11.07
CA LEU A 145 2.72 10.25 11.54
C LEU A 145 3.13 10.32 13.01
N ASP A 146 2.80 9.28 13.78
CA ASP A 146 3.14 9.18 15.19
C ASP A 146 4.38 8.30 15.37
N GLU A 147 5.44 8.89 15.89
CA GLU A 147 6.70 8.18 16.18
C GLU A 147 6.48 7.02 17.18
N THR A 148 5.61 7.22 18.17
CA THR A 148 5.29 6.24 19.22
C THR A 148 4.63 5.02 18.61
N VAL A 149 3.66 5.24 17.71
CA VAL A 149 3.02 4.18 16.95
C VAL A 149 4.05 3.42 16.12
N ALA A 150 4.91 4.13 15.38
CA ALA A 150 5.94 3.50 14.57
C ALA A 150 6.91 2.65 15.40
N ARG A 151 7.29 3.10 16.61
CA ARG A 151 8.15 2.33 17.53
C ARG A 151 7.50 1.05 18.03
N GLY A 152 6.15 1.01 18.09
CA GLY A 152 5.41 -0.22 18.41
C GLY A 152 5.64 -1.36 17.42
N PHE A 153 6.04 -1.07 16.18
CA PHE A 153 6.39 -2.08 15.16
C PHE A 153 7.85 -2.57 15.26
N GLY A 154 8.64 -1.99 16.15
CA GLY A 154 9.99 -2.42 16.49
C GLY A 154 11.06 -1.36 16.29
N ASN A 155 12.26 -1.66 16.79
CA ASN A 155 13.39 -0.75 16.89
C ASN A 155 14.70 -1.33 16.35
N ALA A 156 14.69 -2.50 15.70
CA ALA A 156 15.88 -3.08 15.08
C ALA A 156 16.42 -2.16 13.98
N THR A 157 15.52 -1.60 13.17
CA THR A 157 15.77 -0.40 12.38
C THR A 157 14.62 0.57 12.56
N PHE A 158 14.94 1.84 12.74
CA PHE A 158 13.94 2.91 12.82
C PHE A 158 14.21 3.96 11.74
N PHE A 159 13.24 4.13 10.85
CA PHE A 159 13.32 5.12 9.78
C PHE A 159 12.59 6.39 10.19
N SER A 160 13.28 7.52 10.09
CA SER A 160 12.66 8.85 9.99
C SER A 160 12.73 9.28 8.53
N LEU A 161 11.58 9.37 7.89
CA LEU A 161 11.46 9.60 6.45
C LEU A 161 10.80 10.94 6.19
N ARG A 162 11.26 11.63 5.15
CA ARG A 162 10.53 12.76 4.56
C ARG A 162 9.98 12.32 3.21
N THR A 163 8.67 12.20 3.09
CA THR A 163 8.01 11.71 1.88
C THR A 163 7.15 12.79 1.20
N CYS A 164 7.23 12.83 -0.12
CA CYS A 164 6.36 13.64 -0.98
C CYS A 164 5.47 12.78 -1.90
N PHE A 165 5.60 11.45 -1.77
CA PHE A 165 4.86 10.44 -2.54
C PHE A 165 3.92 9.61 -1.67
N GLY A 166 4.01 9.73 -0.34
CA GLY A 166 3.04 9.16 0.58
C GLY A 166 1.67 9.81 0.43
N ALA A 167 0.63 9.07 0.77
CA ALA A 167 -0.73 9.56 0.87
C ALA A 167 -1.27 9.18 2.26
N PRO A 168 -1.86 10.12 3.02
CA PRO A 168 -2.49 9.79 4.29
C PRO A 168 -3.70 8.90 4.04
N ILE A 169 -3.72 7.73 4.67
CA ILE A 169 -4.75 6.71 4.48
C ILE A 169 -5.52 6.38 5.76
N GLN A 170 -5.26 7.10 6.86
CA GLN A 170 -5.94 6.93 8.14
C GLN A 170 -7.47 6.79 8.03
N ALA A 171 -8.12 7.67 7.23
CA ALA A 171 -9.57 7.65 7.04
C ALA A 171 -10.06 6.40 6.27
N LEU A 172 -9.17 5.68 5.60
CA LEU A 172 -9.44 4.50 4.79
C LEU A 172 -8.93 3.21 5.44
N SER A 173 -8.03 3.32 6.43
CA SER A 173 -7.41 2.20 7.12
C SER A 173 -8.39 1.40 7.99
N VAL A 174 -8.10 0.11 8.15
CA VAL A 174 -8.76 -0.78 9.14
C VAL A 174 -8.33 -0.41 10.56
N PHE A 175 -7.13 0.14 10.75
CA PHE A 175 -6.62 0.61 12.03
C PHE A 175 -6.29 2.10 12.01
N PRO A 176 -7.29 3.00 12.10
CA PRO A 176 -7.05 4.46 12.08
C PRO A 176 -6.11 4.97 13.18
N LYS A 177 -5.91 4.19 14.26
CA LYS A 177 -4.97 4.50 15.34
C LYS A 177 -3.50 4.34 14.94
N GLU A 178 -3.22 3.71 13.79
CA GLU A 178 -1.86 3.59 13.27
C GLU A 178 -1.39 4.87 12.59
N HIS A 179 -2.28 5.86 12.37
CA HIS A 179 -1.95 7.16 11.78
C HIS A 179 -1.15 7.05 10.47
N GLU A 180 -1.52 6.07 9.63
CA GLU A 180 -0.94 5.82 8.30
C GLU A 180 -1.33 6.89 7.26
#